data_AF-W1XV99-F1
#
_entry.id   AF-W1XV99-F1
#
_cell.length_a   1.000
_cell.length_b   1.000
_cell.length_c   1.000
_cell.angle_alpha   90.00
_cell.angle_beta   90.00
_cell.angle_gamma   90.00
#
_symmetry.space_group_name_H-M   'P 1'
#
loop_
_entity.id
_entity.type
_entity.pdbx_description
1 polymer ?
#
loop_
_entity_poly.entity_id
_entity_poly.type
_entity_poly.pdbx_seq_one_letter_code
_entity_poly.pdbx_strand_id
1 'polypeptide(L)'
;PIPYILTNCHNSLAAVGGTINEDDHVFGLSAVERFGGVYVPPHLAVIHQYMRETMAGCGKMILGSDSHTRYGALGTMAIGAIQR
;
A
#
# COMPACT_ATOMS: atom_id res chain seq x y z
N PRO A 1 -4.30 17.34 -5.53
CA PRO A 1 -3.38 16.38 -4.87
C PRO A 1 -3.26 15.10 -5.72
N ILE A 2 -2.08 14.47 -5.77
CA ILE A 2 -1.93 13.16 -6.42
C ILE A 2 -2.56 12.12 -5.49
N PRO A 3 -3.51 11.30 -5.96
CA PRO A 3 -4.15 10.30 -5.11
C PRO A 3 -3.11 9.27 -4.65
N TYR A 4 -3.09 8.98 -3.34
CA TYR A 4 -2.26 7.92 -2.77
C TYR A 4 -3.07 7.00 -1.86
N ILE A 5 -2.55 5.80 -1.66
CA ILE A 5 -3.15 4.75 -0.84
C ILE A 5 -2.09 4.25 0.13
N LEU A 6 -2.46 4.18 1.42
CA LEU A 6 -1.62 3.62 2.48
C LEU A 6 -2.23 2.29 2.94
N THR A 7 -1.43 1.22 2.86
CA THR A 7 -1.86 -0.13 3.25
C THR A 7 -0.98 -0.67 4.37
N ASN A 8 -1.57 -1.38 5.34
CA ASN A 8 -0.87 -1.86 6.53
C ASN A 8 -0.47 -3.35 6.47
N CYS A 9 -0.24 -3.90 5.27
CA CYS A 9 -0.15 -5.34 5.05
C CYS A 9 1.07 -6.05 5.66
N HIS A 10 2.16 -5.33 5.95
CA HIS A 10 3.40 -5.91 6.47
C HIS A 10 3.42 -6.04 8.00
N ASN A 11 2.66 -5.21 8.72
CA ASN A 11 2.64 -5.15 10.18
C ASN A 11 1.31 -5.64 10.79
N SER A 12 0.52 -6.38 9.99
CA SER A 12 -0.80 -6.89 10.39
C SER A 12 -0.77 -8.29 10.99
N LEU A 13 0.12 -9.18 10.58
CA LEU A 13 0.18 -10.55 11.10
C LEU A 13 1.64 -10.93 11.19
N ALA A 14 2.24 -10.72 12.35
CA ALA A 14 3.49 -11.40 12.63
C ALA A 14 3.19 -12.90 12.70
N ALA A 15 3.88 -13.70 11.89
CA ALA A 15 3.94 -15.14 12.06
C ALA A 15 4.29 -15.43 13.53
N VAL A 16 3.30 -15.90 14.31
CA VAL A 16 3.40 -16.36 15.70
C VAL A 16 4.49 -15.64 16.52
N GLY A 17 4.18 -14.45 17.05
CA GLY A 17 4.99 -13.82 18.11
C GLY A 17 5.72 -12.51 17.78
N GLY A 18 5.49 -11.86 16.64
CA GLY A 18 5.93 -10.47 16.44
C GLY A 18 4.90 -9.45 16.92
N THR A 19 5.39 -8.28 17.31
CA THR A 19 4.59 -7.19 17.86
C THR A 19 3.57 -6.70 16.84
N ILE A 20 2.28 -6.67 17.22
CA ILE A 20 1.26 -5.91 16.49
C ILE A 20 1.64 -4.43 16.65
N ASN A 21 2.04 -3.79 15.56
CA ASN A 21 2.53 -2.41 15.61
C ASN A 21 1.35 -1.42 15.49
N GLU A 22 0.49 -1.39 16.52
CA GLU A 22 -0.74 -0.58 16.51
C GLU A 22 -0.44 0.92 16.45
N ASP A 23 0.65 1.37 17.07
CA ASP A 23 1.13 2.74 17.02
C ASP A 23 1.52 3.18 15.60
N ASP A 24 2.20 2.33 14.84
CA ASP A 24 2.48 2.56 13.42
C ASP A 24 1.20 2.72 12.60
N HIS A 25 0.18 1.89 12.87
CA HIS A 25 -1.10 1.97 12.17
C HIS A 25 -1.83 3.29 12.47
N VAL A 26 -1.78 3.75 13.73
CA VAL A 26 -2.33 5.05 14.16
C VAL A 26 -1.55 6.21 13.54
N PHE A 27 -0.21 6.12 13.50
CA PHE A 27 0.62 7.10 12.83
C PHE A 27 0.27 7.21 11.34
N GLY A 28 0.17 6.06 10.65
CA GLY A 28 -0.24 5.99 9.24
C GLY A 28 -1.64 6.57 9.00
N LEU A 29 -2.59 6.33 9.90
CA LEU A 29 -3.93 6.93 9.83
C LEU A 29 -3.87 8.44 9.94
N SER A 30 -3.14 8.97 10.93
CA SER A 30 -2.98 10.42 11.13
C SER A 30 -2.34 11.11 9.92
N ALA A 31 -1.42 10.42 9.22
CA ALA A 31 -0.82 10.93 8.00
C ALA A 31 -1.85 11.02 6.86
N VAL A 32 -2.71 10.00 6.69
CA VAL A 32 -3.81 10.03 5.72
C VAL A 32 -4.84 11.12 6.05
N GLU A 33 -5.19 11.30 7.32
CA GLU A 33 -6.08 12.38 7.77
C GLU A 33 -5.49 13.77 7.48
N ARG A 34 -4.18 13.94 7.68
CA ARG A 34 -3.49 15.22 7.47
C ARG A 34 -3.25 15.55 5.99
N PHE A 35 -2.81 14.58 5.20
CA PHE A 35 -2.36 14.80 3.82
C PHE A 35 -3.38 14.38 2.76
N GLY A 36 -4.43 13.67 3.16
CA GLY A 36 -5.52 13.18 2.32
C GLY A 36 -5.12 11.97 1.48
N GLY A 37 -5.88 10.89 1.55
CA GLY A 37 -5.60 9.65 0.80
C GLY A 37 -6.58 8.55 1.19
N VAL A 38 -6.34 7.33 0.71
CA VAL A 38 -7.12 6.15 1.10
C VAL A 38 -6.31 5.34 2.11
N TYR A 39 -6.86 5.16 3.31
CA TYR A 39 -6.29 4.29 4.34
C TYR A 39 -6.92 2.89 4.21
N VAL A 40 -6.09 1.86 4.06
CA VAL A 40 -6.51 0.46 4.10
C VAL A 40 -6.12 -0.11 5.47
N PRO A 41 -7.10 -0.38 6.35
CA PRO A 41 -6.86 -0.88 7.70
C PRO A 41 -5.98 -2.15 7.75
N PRO A 42 -5.30 -2.38 8.89
CA PRO A 42 -4.58 -3.63 9.10
C PRO A 42 -5.51 -4.84 8.99
N HIS A 43 -4.91 -5.98 8.64
CA HIS A 43 -5.58 -7.29 8.44
C HIS A 43 -6.58 -7.36 7.27
N LEU A 44 -6.80 -6.29 6.50
CA LEU A 44 -7.79 -6.30 5.42
C LEU A 44 -7.25 -6.73 4.05
N ALA A 45 -6.00 -6.39 3.71
CA ALA A 45 -5.47 -6.69 2.39
C ALA A 45 -3.94 -6.74 2.35
N VAL A 46 -3.42 -7.49 1.38
CA VAL A 46 -2.03 -7.36 0.89
C VAL A 46 -2.00 -6.26 -0.16
N ILE A 47 -1.03 -5.33 -0.05
CA ILE A 47 -0.94 -4.13 -0.91
C ILE A 47 -1.12 -4.46 -2.39
N HIS A 48 -0.37 -5.44 -2.92
CA HIS A 48 -0.39 -5.74 -4.34
C HIS A 48 -1.71 -6.38 -4.80
N GLN A 49 -2.40 -7.11 -3.94
CA GLN A 49 -3.71 -7.65 -4.29
C GLN A 49 -4.74 -6.51 -4.35
N TYR A 50 -4.76 -5.66 -3.33
CA TYR A 50 -5.62 -4.48 -3.30
C TYR A 50 -5.41 -3.59 -4.53
N MET A 51 -4.14 -3.31 -4.88
CA MET A 51 -3.82 -2.47 -6.04
C MET A 51 -4.23 -3.10 -7.37
N ARG A 52 -4.13 -4.43 -7.52
CA ARG A 52 -4.62 -5.13 -8.72
C ARG A 52 -6.13 -5.04 -8.88
N GLU A 53 -6.87 -5.13 -7.78
CA GLU A 53 -8.33 -5.12 -7.78
C GLU A 53 -8.94 -3.73 -7.90
N THR A 54 -8.24 -2.68 -7.43
CA THR A 54 -8.84 -1.34 -7.28
C THR A 54 -8.17 -0.27 -8.13
N MET A 55 -6.86 -0.36 -8.38
CA MET A 55 -6.08 0.75 -8.94
C MET A 55 -5.46 0.46 -10.30
N ALA A 56 -5.03 -0.78 -10.55
CA ALA A 56 -4.42 -1.19 -11.81
C ALA A 56 -5.41 -1.07 -13.00
N GLY A 57 -4.87 -1.18 -14.20
CA GLY A 57 -5.59 -1.08 -15.46
C GLY A 57 -4.74 -0.55 -16.61
N CYS A 58 -5.19 -0.81 -17.83
CA CYS A 58 -4.52 -0.40 -19.06
C CYS A 58 -4.33 1.11 -19.13
N GLY A 59 -3.12 1.56 -19.49
CA GLY A 59 -2.79 2.97 -19.67
C GLY A 59 -2.60 3.76 -18.36
N LYS A 60 -2.72 3.12 -17.20
CA LYS A 60 -2.45 3.74 -15.90
C LYS A 60 -0.96 3.68 -15.54
N MET A 61 -0.54 4.60 -14.68
CA MET A 61 0.80 4.64 -14.09
C MET A 61 0.69 4.56 -12.56
N ILE A 62 1.52 3.72 -11.92
CA ILE A 62 1.54 3.53 -10.47
C ILE A 62 2.98 3.55 -9.97
N LEU A 63 3.27 4.40 -8.99
CA LEU A 63 4.53 4.39 -8.24
C LEU A 63 4.24 3.85 -6.84
N GLY A 64 5.00 2.87 -6.38
CA GLY A 64 4.84 2.27 -5.05
C GLY A 64 6.14 2.23 -4.27
N SER A 65 6.08 2.26 -2.95
CA SER A 65 7.26 2.14 -2.06
C SER A 65 7.71 0.69 -1.81
N ASP A 66 7.15 -0.27 -2.56
CA ASP A 66 7.47 -1.69 -2.45
C ASP A 66 8.17 -2.18 -3.72
N SER A 67 9.19 -3.03 -3.56
CA SER A 67 10.00 -3.58 -4.67
C SER A 67 9.21 -4.51 -5.61
N HIS A 68 8.08 -5.05 -5.15
CA HIS A 68 7.19 -5.89 -5.94
C HIS A 68 6.09 -5.11 -6.67
N THR A 69 6.20 -3.78 -6.73
CA THR A 69 5.31 -2.93 -7.51
C THR A 69 5.52 -3.16 -9.01
N ARG A 70 4.86 -4.20 -9.54
CA ARG A 70 4.87 -4.61 -10.95
C ARG A 70 3.49 -5.11 -11.36
N TYR A 71 2.80 -4.35 -12.21
CA TYR A 71 1.43 -4.64 -12.66
C TYR A 71 1.30 -4.63 -14.19
N GLY A 72 2.41 -4.86 -14.90
CA GLY A 72 2.43 -4.87 -16.37
C GLY A 72 1.47 -5.87 -17.01
N ALA A 73 1.17 -6.98 -16.34
CA ALA A 73 0.18 -7.95 -16.78
C ALA A 73 -1.24 -7.37 -16.90
N LEU A 74 -1.53 -6.26 -16.22
CA LEU A 74 -2.81 -5.53 -16.28
C LEU A 74 -2.72 -4.27 -17.16
N GLY A 75 -1.68 -4.15 -18.00
CA GLY A 75 -1.46 -3.00 -18.87
C GLY A 75 -1.07 -1.71 -18.13
N THR A 76 -0.64 -1.82 -16.87
CA THR A 76 -0.23 -0.70 -16.03
C THR A 76 1.29 -0.56 -16.01
N MET A 77 1.79 0.65 -16.25
CA MET A 77 3.20 0.98 -16.00
C MET A 77 3.39 1.19 -14.49
N ALA A 78 3.90 0.17 -13.80
CA ALA A 78 4.08 0.19 -12.36
C ALA A 78 5.55 -0.04 -11.97
N ILE A 79 6.07 0.81 -11.08
CA ILE A 79 7.49 0.78 -10.65
C ILE A 79 7.57 0.95 -9.13
N GLY A 80 8.49 0.19 -8.51
CA GLY A 80 8.86 0.36 -7.10
C GLY A 80 9.94 1.44 -6.93
N ALA A 81 9.69 2.43 -6.09
CA ALA A 81 10.68 3.38 -5.60
C ALA A 81 11.15 2.93 -4.21
N ILE A 82 12.38 2.42 -4.14
CA ILE A 82 12.96 1.91 -2.90
C ILE A 82 13.82 3.01 -2.29
N GLN A 83 13.50 3.43 -1.06
CA GLN A 83 14.41 4.25 -0.26
C GLN A 83 15.49 3.34 0.34
N ARG A 84 16.75 3.73 0.15
CA ARG A 84 17.91 3.10 0.79
C ARG A 84 18.10 3.62 2.20
#